data_AF-A0A212DD99-F1
#
_entry.id   AF-A0A212DD99-F1
#
_cell.length_a   1.000
_cell.length_b   1.000
_cell.length_c   1.000
_cell.angle_alpha   90.00
_cell.angle_beta   90.00
_cell.angle_gamma   90.00
#
_symmetry.space_group_name_H-M   'P 1'
#
loop_
_entity.id
_entity.type
_entity.pdbx_description
1 polymer ?
#
loop_
_entity_poly.entity_id
_entity_poly.type
_entity_poly.pdbx_seq_one_letter_code
_entity_poly.pdbx_strand_id
1 'polypeptide(L)'
;MDEGLAEGGPQRSNTYVIKLFDRSVDLAQFSENTPLYPICRAWMRNSPTVRERERSPSSPLPPLPEDEEGSEVTNSKSRDVYKLPPPTAPGPPGDACRSRIPSPLQPETQGTPDDEPSEPEPSPSTLIYRNMQRWKRIRQRWKEASHRNQLRYSESMKILREMYERQ
;
A
#
# COMPACT_ATOMS: atom_id res chain seq x y z
N MET A 1 18.67 -27.10 39.10
CA MET A 1 19.93 -26.60 38.52
C MET A 1 20.35 -27.69 37.55
N ASP A 2 19.83 -27.73 36.33
CA ASP A 2 20.09 -26.79 35.21
C ASP A 2 21.59 -26.79 34.89
N GLU A 3 22.10 -27.17 33.72
CA GLU A 3 21.64 -26.82 32.37
C GLU A 3 22.35 -27.77 31.38
N GLY A 4 21.59 -28.54 30.60
CA GLY A 4 22.12 -29.40 29.55
C GLY A 4 22.27 -28.59 28.27
N LEU A 5 23.51 -28.41 27.81
CA LEU A 5 23.87 -27.76 26.55
C LEU A 5 23.20 -28.46 25.36
N ALA A 6 22.07 -27.93 24.90
CA ALA A 6 21.53 -28.26 23.59
C ALA A 6 22.28 -27.44 22.54
N GLU A 7 23.25 -28.07 21.88
CA GLU A 7 23.74 -27.62 20.57
C GLU A 7 22.55 -27.59 19.61
N GLY A 8 21.95 -26.41 19.43
CA GLY A 8 21.07 -26.13 18.30
C GLY A 8 21.91 -26.01 17.04
N GLY A 9 22.29 -27.16 16.45
CA GLY A 9 22.83 -27.16 15.09
C GLY A 9 21.82 -26.53 14.12
N PRO A 10 22.27 -25.87 13.02
CA PRO A 10 21.35 -25.33 12.03
C PRO A 10 20.49 -26.48 11.51
N GLN A 11 19.19 -26.41 11.82
CA GLN A 11 18.21 -27.38 11.35
C GLN A 11 18.36 -27.45 9.83
N ARG A 12 18.81 -28.59 9.32
CA ARG A 12 18.99 -28.80 7.88
C ARG A 12 17.61 -28.73 7.24
N SER A 13 17.21 -27.52 6.85
CA SER A 13 16.02 -27.30 6.05
C SER A 13 16.24 -28.03 4.74
N ASN A 14 15.45 -29.09 4.50
CA ASN A 14 15.43 -29.78 3.22
C ASN A 14 15.25 -28.73 2.13
N THR A 15 16.26 -28.55 1.27
CA THR A 15 16.24 -27.51 0.23
C THR A 15 15.54 -28.05 -1.01
N TYR A 16 14.54 -27.33 -1.52
CA TYR A 16 13.78 -27.74 -2.70
C TYR A 16 13.89 -26.65 -3.77
N VAL A 17 15.00 -26.68 -4.52
CA VAL A 17 15.29 -25.63 -5.51
C VAL A 17 14.72 -25.98 -6.87
N ILE A 18 13.88 -25.10 -7.41
CA ILE A 18 13.51 -25.11 -8.83
C ILE A 18 14.39 -24.09 -9.56
N LYS A 19 15.03 -24.53 -10.65
CA LYS A 19 15.78 -23.67 -11.57
C LYS A 19 15.08 -23.62 -12.91
N LEU A 20 14.79 -22.40 -13.39
CA LEU A 20 14.22 -22.16 -14.71
C LEU A 20 15.04 -21.05 -15.38
N PHE A 21 15.69 -21.37 -16.50
CA PHE A 21 16.75 -20.55 -17.11
C PHE A 21 17.88 -20.23 -16.11
N ASP A 22 18.35 -18.98 -16.09
CA ASP A 22 19.41 -18.48 -15.20
C ASP A 22 18.90 -18.04 -13.81
N ARG A 23 17.67 -18.44 -13.43
CA ARG A 23 17.05 -18.05 -12.18
C ARG A 23 16.62 -19.25 -11.35
N SER A 24 16.85 -19.19 -10.05
CA SER A 24 16.44 -20.22 -9.10
C SER A 24 15.51 -19.67 -8.01
N VAL A 25 14.64 -20.53 -7.51
CA VAL A 25 13.82 -20.26 -6.33
C VAL A 25 13.82 -21.50 -5.45
N ASP A 26 14.10 -21.30 -4.17
CA ASP A 26 14.04 -22.35 -3.16
C ASP A 26 12.64 -22.40 -2.55
N LEU A 27 11.93 -23.49 -2.80
CA LEU A 27 10.57 -23.71 -2.33
C LEU A 27 10.51 -23.99 -0.82
N ALA A 28 11.61 -24.45 -0.22
CA ALA A 28 11.67 -24.73 1.21
C ALA A 28 11.47 -23.48 2.08
N GLN A 29 11.60 -22.29 1.48
CA GLN A 29 11.36 -21.00 2.12
C GLN A 29 9.87 -20.66 2.24
N PHE A 30 8.99 -21.43 1.59
CA PHE A 30 7.55 -21.19 1.55
C PHE A 30 6.79 -22.34 2.21
N SER A 31 5.74 -22.02 2.95
CA SER A 31 4.80 -23.03 3.46
C SER A 31 3.96 -23.61 2.31
N GLU A 32 3.41 -24.81 2.49
CA GLU A 32 2.54 -25.47 1.50
C GLU A 32 1.28 -24.64 1.17
N ASN A 33 0.82 -23.81 2.10
CA ASN A 33 -0.34 -22.93 1.93
C ASN A 33 0.01 -21.58 1.27
N THR A 34 1.26 -21.39 0.85
CA THR A 34 1.68 -20.14 0.21
C THR A 34 1.11 -20.07 -1.19
N PRO A 35 0.35 -19.01 -1.54
CA PRO A 35 -0.14 -18.85 -2.90
C PRO A 35 1.02 -18.67 -3.88
N LEU A 36 0.78 -18.98 -5.16
CA LEU A 36 1.81 -18.97 -6.19
C LEU A 36 2.49 -17.60 -6.39
N TYR A 37 1.75 -16.50 -6.17
CA TYR A 37 2.24 -15.15 -6.46
C TYR A 37 3.51 -14.75 -5.66
N PRO A 38 3.57 -14.89 -4.33
CA PRO A 38 4.80 -14.72 -3.54
C PRO A 38 6.01 -15.52 -4.08
N ILE A 39 5.78 -16.76 -4.49
CA ILE A 39 6.83 -17.65 -5.01
C ILE A 39 7.35 -17.12 -6.35
N CYS A 40 6.46 -16.77 -7.28
CA CYS A 40 6.83 -16.15 -8.56
C CYS A 40 7.55 -14.80 -8.37
N ARG A 41 7.16 -14.00 -7.37
CA ARG A 41 7.83 -12.74 -7.02
C ARG A 41 9.25 -12.95 -6.51
N ALA A 42 9.49 -13.98 -5.71
CA ALA A 42 10.83 -14.32 -5.25
C ALA A 42 11.72 -14.79 -6.42
N TRP A 43 11.18 -15.65 -7.28
CA TRP A 43 11.86 -16.09 -8.50
C TRP A 43 12.22 -14.92 -9.44
N MET A 44 11.30 -13.96 -9.63
CA MET A 44 11.58 -12.77 -10.45
C MET A 44 12.67 -11.86 -9.87
N ARG A 45 12.86 -11.86 -8.54
CA ARG A 45 13.92 -11.09 -7.86
C ARG A 45 15.28 -11.76 -7.94
N ASN A 46 15.34 -13.09 -8.00
CA ASN A 46 16.57 -13.84 -8.24
C ASN A 46 17.00 -13.66 -9.70
N SER A 47 17.50 -12.48 -10.06
CA SER A 47 17.91 -12.14 -11.42
C SER A 47 19.40 -11.81 -11.46
N PRO A 48 20.27 -12.71 -11.96
CA PRO A 48 21.71 -12.46 -12.01
C PRO A 48 22.09 -11.30 -12.95
N THR A 49 21.23 -10.97 -13.91
CA THR A 49 21.43 -9.86 -14.87
C THR A 49 21.03 -8.49 -14.32
N VAL A 50 20.20 -8.46 -13.27
CA VAL A 50 19.89 -7.21 -12.57
C VAL A 50 20.98 -7.10 -11.53
N ARG A 51 22.11 -6.47 -11.90
CA ARG A 51 23.03 -5.95 -10.90
C ARG A 51 22.19 -5.26 -9.86
N GLU A 52 22.32 -5.70 -8.62
CA GLU A 52 21.71 -5.06 -7.46
C GLU A 52 21.95 -3.57 -7.67
N ARG A 53 20.89 -2.83 -8.03
CA ARG A 53 20.98 -1.39 -8.05
C ARG A 53 21.03 -1.06 -6.58
N GLU A 54 22.24 -1.15 -6.03
CA GLU A 54 22.62 -0.50 -4.79
C GLU A 54 21.86 0.81 -4.83
N ARG A 55 20.93 0.99 -3.88
CA ARG A 55 20.23 2.26 -3.74
C ARG A 55 21.31 3.30 -3.90
N SER A 56 21.20 4.14 -4.94
CA SER A 56 22.13 5.22 -5.17
C SER A 56 22.47 5.81 -3.80
N PRO A 57 23.74 5.90 -3.38
CA PRO A 57 24.07 6.43 -2.08
C PRO A 57 23.39 7.79 -2.01
N SER A 58 22.37 7.87 -1.14
CA SER A 58 21.63 9.11 -0.97
C SER A 58 22.68 10.12 -0.52
N SER A 59 22.82 11.22 -1.26
CA SER A 59 23.73 12.31 -0.90
C SER A 59 23.53 12.63 0.59
N PRO A 60 24.59 12.70 1.41
CA PRO A 60 24.43 12.95 2.83
C PRO A 60 23.71 14.29 2.99
N LEU A 61 22.48 14.23 3.51
CA LEU A 61 21.71 15.42 3.84
C LEU A 61 22.46 16.18 4.95
N PRO A 62 22.50 17.52 4.91
CA PRO A 62 23.09 18.31 5.99
C PRO A 62 22.40 17.98 7.34
N PRO A 63 23.13 18.01 8.47
CA PRO A 63 22.54 17.79 9.78
C PRO A 63 21.45 18.82 10.04
N LEU A 64 20.24 18.33 10.30
CA LEU A 64 19.09 19.15 10.68
C LEU A 64 19.28 19.63 12.12
N PRO A 65 19.04 20.92 12.43
CA PRO A 65 18.92 21.35 13.81
C PRO A 65 17.76 20.61 14.48
N GLU A 66 18.02 20.15 15.70
CA GLU A 66 17.12 19.32 16.51
C GLU A 66 15.78 20.04 16.76
N ASP A 67 14.70 19.26 16.73
CA ASP A 67 13.32 19.72 16.87
C ASP A 67 13.10 20.46 18.20
N GLU A 68 12.80 21.76 18.14
CA GLU A 68 12.06 22.44 19.20
C GLU A 68 10.56 22.24 18.92
N GLU A 69 9.98 21.36 19.73
CA GLU A 69 8.55 21.13 19.90
C GLU A 69 7.90 22.43 20.39
N GLY A 70 7.39 23.25 19.47
CA GLY A 70 6.87 24.56 19.85
C GLY A 70 5.96 25.15 18.80
N SER A 71 4.65 25.03 19.03
CA SER A 71 3.61 25.92 18.52
C SER A 71 4.14 27.31 18.17
N GLU A 72 4.05 27.76 16.92
CA GLU A 72 3.70 29.17 16.68
C GLU A 72 3.19 29.43 15.27
N VAL A 73 1.93 29.86 15.27
CA VAL A 73 1.26 30.62 14.23
C VAL A 73 2.11 31.85 13.87
N THR A 74 2.32 32.05 12.56
CA THR A 74 2.71 33.31 11.91
C THR A 74 4.04 33.93 12.32
N ASN A 75 5.03 33.89 11.41
CA ASN A 75 5.88 35.05 11.24
C ASN A 75 6.30 35.25 9.79
N SER A 76 5.74 36.30 9.21
CA SER A 76 6.04 36.90 7.93
C SER A 76 7.49 37.37 7.84
N LYS A 77 8.42 36.47 7.52
CA LYS A 77 9.73 36.77 6.95
C LYS A 77 10.16 35.54 6.14
N SER A 78 10.33 35.74 4.84
CA SER A 78 10.84 34.79 3.84
C SER A 78 11.93 33.87 4.39
N ARG A 79 11.53 32.71 4.89
CA ARG A 79 12.42 31.61 5.24
C ARG A 79 12.24 30.56 4.15
N ASP A 80 13.35 30.12 3.59
CA ASP A 80 13.37 29.00 2.67
C ASP A 80 12.73 27.78 3.35
N VAL A 81 11.75 27.17 2.70
CA VAL A 81 11.03 26.00 3.22
C VAL A 81 11.82 24.75 2.86
N TYR A 82 12.55 24.19 3.82
CA TYR A 82 13.34 22.97 3.62
C TYR A 82 12.56 21.68 3.86
N LYS A 83 11.39 21.75 4.51
CA LYS A 83 10.49 20.62 4.77
C LYS A 83 9.03 21.04 4.73
N LEU A 84 8.17 20.16 4.20
CA LEU A 84 6.72 20.33 4.26
C LEU A 84 6.17 19.70 5.55
N PRO A 85 5.05 20.22 6.09
CA PRO A 85 4.42 19.67 7.27
C PRO A 85 3.91 18.24 7.01
N PRO A 86 3.90 17.36 8.03
CA PRO A 86 3.39 16.01 7.90
C PRO A 86 1.89 16.02 7.57
N PRO A 87 1.38 15.04 6.80
CA PRO A 87 -0.04 14.99 6.47
C PRO A 87 -0.88 14.73 7.72
N THR A 88 -2.05 15.36 7.80
CA THR A 88 -3.01 15.16 8.90
C THR A 88 -3.28 13.66 9.10
N ALA A 89 -3.26 13.18 10.35
CA ALA A 89 -3.46 11.77 10.66
C ALA A 89 -4.83 11.27 10.15
N PRO A 90 -4.91 10.05 9.59
CA PRO A 90 -6.17 9.50 9.12
C PRO A 90 -6.98 9.00 10.32
N GLY A 91 -7.84 9.86 10.87
CA GLY A 91 -8.86 9.48 11.86
C GLY A 91 -8.35 8.94 13.21
N PRO A 92 -9.27 8.48 14.08
CA PRO A 92 -8.94 7.97 15.40
C PRO A 92 -8.02 6.74 15.36
N PRO A 93 -7.19 6.53 16.41
CA PRO A 93 -6.30 5.39 16.50
C PRO A 93 -7.11 4.09 16.61
N GLY A 94 -7.26 3.39 15.48
CA GLY A 94 -8.09 2.19 15.36
C GLY A 94 -8.75 2.10 13.98
N ASP A 95 -9.05 3.23 13.37
CA ASP A 95 -9.54 3.33 11.99
C ASP A 95 -8.38 3.71 11.04
N ALA A 96 -7.25 3.01 11.19
CA ALA A 96 -6.11 3.09 10.26
C ALA A 96 -6.45 2.49 8.87
N CYS A 97 -7.73 2.42 8.54
CA CYS A 97 -8.26 1.84 7.32
C CYS A 97 -7.97 2.81 6.16
N ARG A 98 -6.74 2.69 5.63
CA ARG A 98 -6.37 2.91 4.23
C ARG A 98 -7.20 3.98 3.51
N SER A 99 -7.14 5.25 3.94
CA SER A 99 -7.91 6.35 3.32
C SER A 99 -7.66 6.53 1.81
N ARG A 100 -6.59 5.91 1.28
CA ARG A 100 -6.24 5.94 -0.14
C ARG A 100 -7.11 5.02 -1.01
N ILE A 101 -7.62 3.90 -0.49
CA ILE A 101 -8.36 2.91 -1.28
C ILE A 101 -9.76 2.75 -0.69
N PRO A 102 -10.83 3.07 -1.44
CA PRO A 102 -12.19 2.89 -0.93
C PRO A 102 -12.52 1.42 -0.71
N SER A 103 -13.36 1.13 0.28
CA SER A 103 -13.85 -0.23 0.53
C SER A 103 -14.61 -0.78 -0.69
N PRO A 104 -14.40 -2.06 -1.07
CA PRO A 104 -15.06 -2.68 -2.21
C PRO A 104 -16.59 -2.62 -2.09
N LEU A 105 -17.27 -2.43 -3.23
CA LEU A 105 -18.72 -2.65 -3.28
C LEU A 105 -18.99 -4.16 -3.21
N GLN A 106 -19.92 -4.56 -2.36
CA GLN A 106 -20.38 -5.94 -2.30
C GLN A 106 -20.87 -6.40 -3.70
N PRO A 107 -20.63 -7.67 -4.07
CA PRO A 107 -21.21 -8.25 -5.27
C PRO A 107 -22.73 -8.32 -5.13
N GLU A 108 -23.44 -8.04 -6.22
CA GLU A 108 -24.91 -8.00 -6.25
C GLU A 108 -25.54 -9.41 -6.04
N THR A 109 -24.73 -10.48 -6.07
CA THR A 109 -25.17 -11.89 -6.03
C THR A 109 -25.18 -12.53 -4.63
N GLN A 110 -24.93 -11.78 -3.56
CA GLN A 110 -25.03 -12.34 -2.21
C GLN A 110 -26.44 -12.20 -1.66
N GLY A 111 -27.22 -13.27 -1.77
CA GLY A 111 -28.40 -13.49 -0.93
C GLY A 111 -29.69 -13.82 -1.67
N THR A 112 -29.78 -15.02 -2.23
CA THR A 112 -31.04 -15.77 -2.18
C THR A 112 -30.70 -17.16 -1.64
N PRO A 113 -31.18 -17.55 -0.45
CA PRO A 113 -31.20 -18.96 -0.09
C PRO A 113 -31.99 -19.73 -1.17
N ASP A 114 -31.56 -20.94 -1.50
CA ASP A 114 -32.01 -21.81 -2.61
C ASP A 114 -33.53 -22.16 -2.63
N ASP A 115 -34.39 -21.47 -1.88
CA ASP A 115 -35.78 -21.86 -1.59
C ASP A 115 -36.85 -20.84 -2.02
N GLU A 116 -36.51 -19.80 -2.78
CA GLU A 116 -37.50 -18.90 -3.42
C GLU A 116 -37.67 -19.21 -4.92
N PRO A 117 -38.89 -19.10 -5.49
CA PRO A 117 -39.11 -19.33 -6.90
C PRO A 117 -38.24 -18.38 -7.73
N SER A 118 -37.37 -18.99 -8.54
CA SER A 118 -36.40 -18.32 -9.42
C SER A 118 -37.03 -17.12 -10.13
N GLU A 119 -36.67 -15.92 -9.68
CA GLU A 119 -36.97 -14.68 -10.41
C GLU A 119 -36.45 -14.83 -11.84
N PRO A 120 -37.20 -14.38 -12.86
CA PRO A 120 -36.78 -14.51 -14.24
C PRO A 120 -35.41 -13.86 -14.43
N GLU A 121 -34.50 -14.59 -15.07
CA GLU A 121 -33.13 -14.13 -15.28
C GLU A 121 -33.15 -12.74 -15.94
N PRO A 122 -32.46 -11.74 -15.35
CA PRO A 122 -32.54 -10.38 -15.85
C PRO A 122 -32.04 -10.33 -17.28
N SER A 123 -32.76 -9.60 -18.14
CA SER A 123 -32.36 -9.44 -19.53
C SER A 123 -30.93 -8.89 -19.66
N PRO A 124 -30.21 -9.19 -20.76
CA PRO A 124 -28.88 -8.65 -21.00
C PRO A 124 -28.81 -7.12 -20.91
N SER A 125 -29.84 -6.41 -21.37
CA SER A 125 -29.95 -4.95 -21.27
C SER A 125 -30.03 -4.47 -19.82
N THR A 126 -30.77 -5.17 -18.97
CA THR A 126 -30.88 -4.88 -17.54
C THR A 126 -29.55 -5.11 -16.83
N LEU A 127 -28.84 -6.19 -17.17
CA LEU A 127 -27.53 -6.49 -16.60
C LEU A 127 -26.49 -5.43 -16.96
N ILE A 128 -26.44 -4.99 -18.23
CA ILE A 128 -25.55 -3.91 -18.70
C ILE A 128 -25.84 -2.61 -17.95
N TYR A 129 -27.12 -2.25 -17.79
CA TYR A 129 -27.49 -1.03 -17.07
C TYR A 129 -27.07 -1.09 -15.60
N ARG A 130 -27.35 -2.20 -14.90
CA ARG A 130 -26.92 -2.43 -13.51
C ARG A 130 -25.40 -2.33 -13.37
N ASN A 131 -24.66 -2.98 -14.26
CA ASN A 131 -23.20 -2.94 -14.28
C ASN A 131 -22.66 -1.51 -14.49
N MET A 132 -23.22 -0.77 -15.44
CA MET A 132 -22.86 0.64 -15.67
C MET A 132 -23.09 1.48 -14.41
N GLN A 133 -24.24 1.33 -13.75
CA GLN A 133 -24.52 2.06 -12.51
C GLN A 133 -23.54 1.70 -11.39
N ARG A 134 -23.23 0.42 -11.25
CA ARG A 134 -22.22 -0.06 -10.29
C ARG A 134 -20.86 0.58 -10.57
N TRP A 135 -20.39 0.60 -11.82
CA TRP A 135 -19.13 1.25 -12.17
C TRP A 135 -19.13 2.76 -11.96
N LYS A 136 -20.26 3.45 -12.21
CA LYS A 136 -20.40 4.87 -11.85
C LYS A 136 -20.17 5.08 -10.35
N ARG A 137 -20.80 4.27 -9.49
CA ARG A 137 -20.61 4.32 -8.03
C ARG A 137 -19.16 4.02 -7.63
N ILE A 138 -18.54 3.00 -8.22
CA ILE A 138 -17.13 2.65 -7.95
C ILE A 138 -16.24 3.85 -8.26
N ARG A 139 -16.35 4.41 -9.48
CA ARG A 139 -15.53 5.56 -9.88
C ARG A 139 -15.74 6.76 -8.96
N GLN A 140 -16.97 7.03 -8.57
CA GLN A 140 -17.29 8.11 -7.64
C GLN A 140 -16.60 7.90 -6.28
N ARG A 141 -16.67 6.69 -5.71
CA ARG A 141 -15.99 6.36 -4.44
C ARG A 141 -14.48 6.53 -4.52
N TRP A 142 -13.87 6.12 -5.62
CA TRP A 142 -12.44 6.35 -5.87
C TRP A 142 -12.08 7.83 -5.95
N LYS A 143 -12.90 8.63 -6.64
CA LYS A 143 -12.74 10.09 -6.72
C LYS A 143 -12.80 10.73 -5.34
N GLU A 144 -13.79 10.35 -4.52
CA GLU A 144 -13.93 10.89 -3.17
C GLU A 144 -12.81 10.44 -2.23
N ALA A 145 -12.41 9.16 -2.26
CA ALA A 145 -11.30 8.66 -1.45
C ALA A 145 -9.99 9.37 -1.80
N SER A 146 -9.72 9.55 -3.10
CA SER A 146 -8.58 10.32 -3.58
C SER A 146 -8.63 11.77 -3.09
N HIS A 147 -9.79 12.42 -3.18
CA HIS A 147 -9.97 13.79 -2.71
C HIS A 147 -9.75 13.92 -1.20
N ARG A 148 -10.34 13.02 -0.39
CA ARG A 148 -10.10 12.97 1.07
C ARG A 148 -8.62 12.77 1.39
N ASN A 149 -7.94 11.88 0.66
CA ASN A 149 -6.51 11.67 0.83
C ASN A 149 -5.68 12.91 0.47
N GLN A 150 -6.07 13.65 -0.58
CA GLN A 150 -5.39 14.90 -0.97
C GLN A 150 -5.58 16.02 0.06
N LEU A 151 -6.76 16.13 0.67
CA LEU A 151 -7.04 17.13 1.71
C LEU A 151 -6.13 17.02 2.94
N ARG A 152 -5.55 15.83 3.21
CA ARG A 152 -4.55 15.62 4.26
C ARG A 152 -3.28 16.44 4.08
N TYR A 153 -3.02 16.91 2.86
CA TYR A 153 -1.88 17.73 2.48
C TYR A 153 -2.27 19.20 2.26
N SER A 154 -3.42 19.65 2.76
CA SER A 154 -3.94 21.01 2.56
C SER A 154 -2.96 22.10 3.02
N GLU A 155 -2.31 21.89 4.17
CA GLU A 155 -1.32 22.81 4.71
C GLU A 155 -0.05 22.86 3.83
N SER A 156 0.49 21.70 3.45
CA SER A 156 1.63 21.62 2.53
C SER A 156 1.30 22.30 1.19
N MET A 157 0.07 22.12 0.69
CA MET A 157 -0.39 22.75 -0.54
C MET A 157 -0.51 24.28 -0.42
N LYS A 158 -0.89 24.80 0.75
CA LYS A 158 -0.92 26.24 1.01
C LYS A 158 0.48 26.85 0.92
N ILE A 159 1.48 26.19 1.53
CA ILE A 159 2.88 26.61 1.47
C ILE A 159 3.38 26.61 0.02
N LEU A 160 3.12 25.54 -0.73
CA LEU A 160 3.54 25.45 -2.13
C LEU A 160 2.90 26.54 -3.02
N ARG A 161 1.61 26.86 -2.81
CA ARG A 161 0.94 27.95 -3.53
C ARG A 161 1.57 29.30 -3.21
N GLU A 162 1.80 29.57 -1.92
CA GLU A 162 2.42 30.82 -1.48
C GLU A 162 3.84 30.97 -2.04
N MET A 163 4.62 29.89 -2.10
CA MET A 163 5.95 29.91 -2.73
C MET A 163 5.87 30.18 -4.25
N TYR A 164 4.89 29.60 -4.93
CA TYR A 164 4.68 29.80 -6.37
C TYR A 164 4.24 31.23 -6.70
N GLU A 165 3.33 31.81 -5.93
CA GLU A 165 2.81 33.17 -6.14
C GLU A 165 3.83 34.27 -5.82
N ARG A 166 4.91 33.94 -5.10
CA ARG A 166 6.01 34.86 -4.77
C ARG A 166 7.10 34.93 -5.86
N GLN A 167 7.06 34.05 -6.86
CA GLN A 167 7.96 34.07 -8.03
C GLN A 167 7.43 35.01 -9.11
#